data_AF-A0A7G9WGR1-F1
#
_entry.id   AF-A0A7G9WGR1-F1
#
_cell.length_a   1.000
_cell.length_b   1.000
_cell.length_c   1.000
_cell.angle_alpha   90.00
_cell.angle_beta   90.00
_cell.angle_gamma   90.00
#
_symmetry.space_group_name_H-M   'P 1'
#
loop_
_entity.id
_entity.type
_entity.pdbx_description
1 polymer ?
#
loop_
_entity_poly.entity_id
_entity_poly.type
_entity_poly.pdbx_seq_one_letter_code
_entity_poly.pdbx_strand_id
1 'polypeptide(L)'
;MKTIWNWAQAVFAVLGGFLGWFLGGLDGVLYALIAFVVIDYLTGVMCAVLDKKLSSEIGAKGIFKKVLIFALVGVGHILDELVLGGDGVIRTAVVFFYLSNEGVSILENAAHIGLPVPQKLKDVLEQLHNRGNKEDNS
;
A
#
# COMPACT_ATOMS: atom_id res chain seq x y z
N MET A 1 21.45 29.82 -3.08
CA MET A 1 21.57 28.35 -3.10
C MET A 1 21.40 27.73 -1.72
N LYS A 2 22.24 28.06 -0.71
CA LYS A 2 22.11 27.52 0.66
C LYS A 2 20.73 27.75 1.30
N THR A 3 20.11 28.91 1.07
CA THR A 3 18.78 29.24 1.61
C THR A 3 17.67 28.32 1.05
N ILE A 4 17.69 28.04 -0.26
CA ILE A 4 16.70 27.15 -0.91
C ILE A 4 16.85 25.72 -0.38
N TRP A 5 18.09 25.26 -0.21
CA TRP A 5 18.39 23.95 0.36
C TRP A 5 17.88 23.82 1.81
N ASN A 6 18.14 24.83 2.64
CA ASN A 6 17.68 24.84 4.03
C ASN A 6 16.14 24.81 4.13
N TRP A 7 15.44 25.55 3.27
CA TRP A 7 13.97 25.51 3.21
C TRP A 7 13.45 24.15 2.77
N ALA A 8 14.07 23.53 1.77
CA ALA A 8 13.71 22.17 1.36
C ALA A 8 13.88 21.18 2.52
N GLN A 9 15.02 21.22 3.21
CA GLN A 9 15.28 20.37 4.38
C GLN A 9 14.24 20.60 5.50
N ALA A 10 13.89 21.86 5.77
CA ALA A 10 12.88 22.19 6.78
C ALA A 10 11.51 21.60 6.41
N VAL A 11 11.09 21.71 5.16
CA VAL A 11 9.83 21.12 4.68
C VAL A 11 9.86 19.59 4.82
N PHE A 12 10.94 18.93 4.40
CA PHE A 12 11.07 17.48 4.56
C PHE A 12 11.08 17.04 6.03
N ALA A 13 11.74 17.81 6.91
CA ALA A 13 11.76 17.51 8.34
C ALA A 13 10.37 17.66 8.98
N VAL A 14 9.63 18.71 8.66
CA VAL A 14 8.27 18.93 9.15
C VAL A 14 7.32 17.85 8.63
N LEU A 15 7.36 17.56 7.33
CA LEU A 15 6.52 16.53 6.73
C LEU A 15 6.88 15.14 7.26
N GLY A 16 8.16 14.82 7.37
CA GLY A 16 8.62 13.54 7.93
C GLY A 16 8.25 13.37 9.39
N GLY A 17 8.40 14.44 10.19
CA GLY A 17 7.97 14.46 11.59
C GLY A 17 6.46 14.27 11.73
N PHE A 18 5.68 14.99 10.93
CA PHE A 18 4.22 14.84 10.90
C PHE A 18 3.80 13.43 10.47
N LEU A 19 4.39 12.87 9.40
CA LEU A 19 4.08 11.52 8.94
C LEU A 19 4.47 10.45 9.96
N GLY A 20 5.63 10.62 10.62
CA GLY A 20 6.08 9.71 11.67
C GLY A 20 5.12 9.71 12.86
N TRP A 21 4.63 10.88 13.27
CA TRP A 21 3.60 11.00 14.30
C TRP A 21 2.27 10.41 13.83
N PHE A 22 1.76 10.83 12.66
CA PHE A 22 0.46 10.44 12.14
C PHE A 22 0.33 8.93 11.90
N LEU A 23 1.42 8.25 11.50
CA LEU A 23 1.42 6.81 11.29
C LEU A 23 1.70 6.01 12.57
N GLY A 24 2.00 6.66 13.70
CA GLY A 24 2.28 5.99 14.98
C GLY A 24 3.66 5.37 15.09
N GLY A 25 4.63 5.95 14.40
CA GLY A 25 6.03 5.52 14.36
C GLY A 25 6.34 4.53 13.23
N LEU A 26 7.63 4.37 12.93
CA LEU A 26 8.14 3.40 11.94
C LEU A 26 8.56 2.11 12.65
N ASP A 27 7.59 1.25 12.96
CA ASP A 27 7.82 -0.07 13.52
C ASP A 27 7.97 -1.16 12.44
N GLY A 28 8.32 -2.38 12.84
CA GLY A 28 8.52 -3.50 11.91
C GLY A 28 7.28 -3.84 11.06
N VAL A 29 6.08 -3.61 11.60
CA VAL A 29 4.81 -3.90 10.91
C VAL A 29 4.57 -2.87 9.81
N LEU A 30 4.80 -1.59 10.09
CA LEU A 30 4.72 -0.53 9.09
C LEU A 30 5.84 -0.64 8.03
N TYR A 31 7.06 -1.02 8.42
CA TYR A 31 8.14 -1.30 7.46
C TYR A 31 7.77 -2.43 6.50
N ALA A 32 7.13 -3.49 6.98
CA ALA A 32 6.66 -4.58 6.14
C ALA A 32 5.62 -4.10 5.12
N LEU A 33 4.67 -3.25 5.54
CA LEU A 33 3.68 -2.66 4.64
C LEU A 33 4.34 -1.79 3.56
N ILE A 34 5.30 -0.93 3.94
CA ILE A 34 6.04 -0.09 2.99
C ILE A 34 6.74 -0.98 1.96
N ALA A 35 7.42 -2.04 2.39
CA ALA A 35 8.09 -2.98 1.49
C ALA A 35 7.10 -3.64 0.52
N PHE A 36 5.94 -4.10 1.01
CA PHE A 36 4.91 -4.71 0.18
C PHE A 36 4.34 -3.73 -0.84
N VAL A 37 4.02 -2.50 -0.45
CA VAL A 37 3.53 -1.45 -1.36
C VAL A 37 4.54 -1.14 -2.46
N VAL A 38 5.83 -1.06 -2.10
CA VAL A 38 6.91 -0.80 -3.08
C VAL A 38 7.05 -1.97 -4.05
N ILE A 39 7.09 -3.20 -3.54
CA ILE A 39 7.20 -4.41 -4.37
C ILE A 39 5.99 -4.52 -5.29
N ASP A 40 4.78 -4.32 -4.77
CA ASP A 40 3.56 -4.35 -5.58
C ASP A 40 3.61 -3.33 -6.72
N TYR A 41 3.95 -2.08 -6.42
CA TYR A 41 4.06 -1.06 -7.45
C TYR A 41 5.09 -1.41 -8.52
N LEU A 42 6.27 -1.91 -8.12
CA LEU A 42 7.30 -2.33 -9.06
C LEU A 42 6.82 -3.51 -9.94
N THR A 43 6.21 -4.52 -9.33
CA THR A 43 5.68 -5.69 -10.08
C THR A 43 4.54 -5.30 -11.01
N GLY A 44 3.63 -4.41 -10.59
CA GLY A 44 2.56 -3.89 -11.44
C GLY A 44 3.08 -3.07 -12.62
N VAL A 45 4.12 -2.25 -12.40
CA VAL A 45 4.81 -1.54 -13.49
C VAL A 45 5.46 -2.54 -14.46
N MET A 46 6.12 -3.59 -13.96
CA MET A 46 6.69 -4.65 -14.81
C MET A 46 5.61 -5.33 -15.68
N CYS A 47 4.47 -5.69 -15.11
CA CYS A 47 3.32 -6.21 -15.87
C CYS A 47 2.89 -5.23 -16.97
N ALA A 48 2.70 -3.95 -16.64
CA ALA A 48 2.27 -2.94 -17.59
C ALA A 48 3.26 -2.71 -18.75
N VAL A 49 4.57 -2.82 -18.47
CA VAL A 49 5.63 -2.77 -19.50
C VAL A 49 5.52 -3.98 -20.43
N LEU A 50 5.41 -5.18 -19.88
CA LEU A 50 5.32 -6.42 -20.67
C LEU A 50 4.08 -6.45 -21.56
N ASP A 51 2.95 -5.97 -21.04
CA ASP A 51 1.69 -5.86 -21.77
C ASP A 51 1.68 -4.69 -22.77
N LYS A 52 2.73 -3.85 -22.81
CA LYS A 52 2.81 -2.61 -23.59
C LYS A 52 1.63 -1.66 -23.34
N LYS A 53 1.04 -1.71 -22.14
CA LYS A 53 -0.13 -0.92 -21.72
C LYS A 53 0.24 0.14 -20.68
N LEU A 54 1.45 0.70 -20.80
CA LEU A 54 1.93 1.68 -19.85
C LEU A 54 1.18 3.00 -20.04
N SER A 55 0.22 3.27 -19.15
CA SER A 55 -0.52 4.53 -19.09
C SER A 55 -0.23 5.23 -17.77
N SER A 56 0.13 6.52 -17.86
CA SER A 56 0.34 7.37 -16.70
C SER A 56 -0.92 7.51 -15.84
N GLU A 57 -2.10 7.45 -16.45
CA GLU A 57 -3.39 7.49 -15.74
C GLU A 57 -3.57 6.25 -14.84
N ILE A 58 -3.24 5.07 -15.35
CA ILE A 58 -3.28 3.81 -14.59
C ILE A 58 -2.25 3.85 -13.45
N GLY A 59 -1.04 4.33 -13.74
CA GLY A 59 0.01 4.49 -12.73
C GLY A 59 -0.37 5.47 -11.62
N ALA A 60 -0.96 6.63 -11.98
CA ALA A 60 -1.41 7.63 -11.02
C ALA A 60 -2.53 7.09 -10.12
N LYS A 61 -3.50 6.36 -10.69
CA LYS A 61 -4.56 5.69 -9.93
C LYS A 61 -3.97 4.67 -8.94
N GLY A 62 -2.94 3.94 -9.37
CA GLY A 62 -2.18 3.03 -8.52
C GLY A 62 -1.57 3.74 -7.31
N ILE A 63 -0.83 4.82 -7.55
CA ILE A 63 -0.21 5.62 -6.47
C ILE A 63 -1.26 6.22 -5.52
N PHE A 64 -2.37 6.74 -6.05
CA PHE A 64 -3.43 7.30 -5.21
C PHE A 64 -4.01 6.24 -4.26
N LYS A 65 -4.22 5.01 -4.73
CA LYS A 65 -4.63 3.89 -3.88
C LYS A 65 -3.63 3.64 -2.75
N LYS A 66 -2.32 3.65 -3.04
CA LYS A 66 -1.29 3.45 -2.01
C LYS A 66 -1.22 4.59 -0.99
N VAL A 67 -1.42 5.84 -1.42
CA VAL A 67 -1.51 6.98 -0.49
C VAL A 67 -2.70 6.82 0.46
N LEU A 68 -3.86 6.37 -0.04
CA LEU A 68 -5.03 6.10 0.80
C LEU A 68 -4.78 4.99 1.83
N ILE A 69 -3.98 3.97 1.51
CA ILE A 69 -3.57 2.94 2.47
C ILE A 69 -2.90 3.58 3.69
N PHE A 70 -1.88 4.42 3.48
CA PHE A 70 -1.19 5.09 4.58
C PHE A 70 -2.08 6.09 5.32
N ALA A 71 -3.00 6.76 4.62
CA ALA A 71 -4.00 7.62 5.26
C ALA A 71 -4.86 6.81 6.25
N LEU A 72 -5.34 5.62 5.85
CA LEU A 72 -6.15 4.76 6.70
C LEU A 72 -5.36 4.14 7.86
N VAL A 73 -4.08 3.83 7.66
CA VAL A 73 -3.19 3.42 8.75
C VAL A 73 -3.09 4.53 9.81
N GLY A 74 -2.90 5.78 9.38
CA GLY A 74 -2.84 6.90 10.33
C GLY A 74 -4.18 7.20 11.01
N VAL A 75 -5.31 7.02 10.31
CA VAL A 75 -6.63 7.05 10.96
C VAL A 75 -6.74 5.95 12.02
N GLY A 76 -6.31 4.73 11.72
CA GLY A 76 -6.27 3.63 12.70
C GLY A 76 -5.42 3.98 13.93
N HIS A 77 -4.26 4.59 13.71
CA HIS A 77 -3.41 5.06 14.80
C HIS A 77 -4.09 6.13 15.67
N ILE A 78 -4.70 7.14 15.05
CA ILE A 78 -5.43 8.20 15.77
C ILE A 78 -6.57 7.60 16.60
N LEU A 79 -7.29 6.61 16.07
CA LEU A 79 -8.35 5.93 16.81
C LEU A 79 -7.80 5.18 18.03
N ASP A 80 -6.70 4.45 17.87
CA ASP A 80 -6.06 3.76 18.99
C ASP A 80 -5.61 4.74 20.09
N GLU A 81 -4.97 5.84 19.71
CA GLU A 81 -4.36 6.78 20.66
C GLU A 81 -5.40 7.71 21.31
N LEU A 82 -6.30 8.31 20.51
CA LEU A 82 -7.21 9.35 20.99
C LEU A 82 -8.57 8.82 21.45
N VAL A 83 -9.03 7.68 20.94
CA VAL A 83 -10.37 7.17 21.23
C VAL A 83 -10.31 5.97 22.17
N LEU A 84 -9.41 5.04 21.92
CA LEU A 84 -9.33 3.77 22.66
C LEU A 84 -8.32 3.82 23.81
N GLY A 85 -7.34 4.73 23.75
CA GLY A 85 -6.25 4.82 24.73
C GLY A 85 -5.42 3.53 24.82
N GLY A 86 -5.31 2.79 23.71
CA GLY A 86 -4.76 1.44 23.65
C GLY A 86 -3.50 1.30 22.78
N ASP A 87 -2.87 0.12 22.86
CA ASP A 87 -1.55 -0.16 22.29
C ASP A 87 -1.53 -0.40 20.74
N GLY A 88 -2.32 0.35 19.97
CA GLY A 88 -2.20 0.32 18.50
C GLY A 88 -2.86 -0.89 17.81
N VAL A 89 -3.89 -1.49 18.40
CA VAL A 89 -4.54 -2.70 17.87
C VAL A 89 -5.23 -2.43 16.52
N ILE A 90 -5.94 -1.32 16.40
CA ILE A 90 -6.65 -0.97 15.16
C ILE A 90 -5.66 -0.63 14.05
N ARG A 91 -4.63 0.18 14.32
CA ARG A 91 -3.53 0.47 13.40
C ARG A 91 -2.94 -0.83 12.87
N THR A 92 -2.59 -1.73 13.78
CA THR A 92 -1.99 -3.03 13.43
C THR A 92 -2.94 -3.84 12.54
N ALA A 93 -4.22 -3.93 12.88
CA ALA A 93 -5.21 -4.63 12.07
C ALA A 93 -5.35 -4.04 10.66
N VAL A 94 -5.39 -2.70 10.54
CA VAL A 94 -5.44 -2.00 9.25
C VAL A 94 -4.17 -2.28 8.43
N VAL A 95 -3.00 -2.28 9.06
CA VAL A 95 -1.75 -2.62 8.38
C VAL A 95 -1.78 -4.06 7.87
N PHE A 96 -2.17 -5.03 8.68
CA PHE A 96 -2.26 -6.44 8.26
C PHE A 96 -3.29 -6.67 7.15
N PHE A 97 -4.41 -5.95 7.19
CA PHE A 97 -5.40 -5.96 6.11
C PHE A 97 -4.76 -5.50 4.80
N TYR A 98 -4.07 -4.37 4.79
CA TYR A 98 -3.44 -3.87 3.57
C TYR A 98 -2.21 -4.67 3.14
N LEU A 99 -1.44 -5.21 4.08
CA LEU A 99 -0.35 -6.13 3.77
C LEU A 99 -0.86 -7.38 3.04
N SER A 100 -2.04 -7.87 3.44
CA SER A 100 -2.71 -8.98 2.74
C SER A 100 -3.19 -8.57 1.34
N ASN A 101 -3.79 -7.39 1.18
CA ASN A 101 -4.21 -6.87 -0.13
C ASN A 101 -3.04 -6.70 -1.10
N GLU A 102 -1.93 -6.13 -0.62
CA GLU A 102 -0.71 -5.94 -1.39
C GLU A 102 -0.05 -7.29 -1.71
N GLY A 103 -0.04 -8.24 -0.76
CA GLY A 103 0.45 -9.60 -0.99
C GLY A 103 -0.33 -10.34 -2.07
N VAL A 104 -1.66 -10.20 -2.10
CA VAL A 104 -2.53 -10.73 -3.15
C VAL A 104 -2.17 -10.13 -4.51
N SER A 105 -2.06 -8.80 -4.59
CA SER A 105 -1.70 -8.08 -5.83
C SER A 105 -0.30 -8.48 -6.36
N ILE A 106 0.68 -8.67 -5.47
CA ILE A 106 2.01 -9.18 -5.84
C ILE A 106 1.93 -10.57 -6.43
N LEU A 107 1.14 -11.47 -5.84
CA LEU A 107 0.95 -12.83 -6.34
C LEU A 107 0.28 -12.84 -7.73
N GLU A 108 -0.71 -11.99 -7.93
CA GLU A 108 -1.36 -11.79 -9.24
C GLU A 108 -0.36 -11.31 -10.29
N ASN A 109 0.42 -10.27 -9.97
CA ASN A 109 1.45 -9.75 -10.87
C ASN A 109 2.53 -10.79 -11.18
N ALA A 110 3.00 -11.54 -10.16
CA ALA A 110 3.98 -12.60 -10.35
C ALA A 110 3.45 -13.73 -11.25
N ALA A 111 2.20 -14.15 -11.05
CA ALA A 111 1.55 -15.14 -11.90
C ALA A 111 1.41 -14.65 -13.34
N HIS A 112 1.09 -13.36 -13.54
CA HIS A 112 0.98 -12.73 -14.85
C HIS A 112 2.30 -12.65 -15.60
N ILE A 113 3.41 -12.38 -14.89
CA ILE A 113 4.78 -12.36 -15.45
C ILE A 113 5.28 -13.77 -15.79
N GLY A 114 4.60 -14.82 -15.32
CA GLY A 114 4.90 -16.21 -15.64
C GLY A 114 5.67 -16.96 -14.54
N LEU A 115 5.71 -16.44 -13.31
CA LEU A 115 6.21 -17.25 -12.19
C LEU A 115 5.26 -18.45 -11.94
N PRO A 116 5.79 -19.65 -11.72
CA PRO A 116 4.97 -20.84 -11.47
C PRO A 116 4.29 -20.72 -10.10
N VAL A 117 3.00 -20.35 -10.11
CA VAL A 117 2.14 -20.31 -8.93
C VAL A 117 1.26 -21.58 -8.90
N PRO A 118 1.14 -22.29 -7.75
CA PRO A 118 0.29 -23.47 -7.63
C PRO A 118 -1.16 -23.19 -8.04
N GLN A 119 -1.79 -24.14 -8.73
CA GLN A 119 -3.14 -23.96 -9.28
C GLN A 119 -4.16 -23.56 -8.20
N LYS A 120 -4.09 -24.17 -7.02
CA LYS A 120 -4.98 -23.83 -5.89
C LYS A 120 -4.89 -22.36 -5.46
N LEU A 121 -3.71 -21.74 -5.56
CA LEU A 121 -3.54 -20.32 -5.26
C LEU A 121 -4.17 -19.47 -6.36
N LYS A 122 -3.99 -19.83 -7.63
CA LYS A 122 -4.64 -19.15 -8.76
C LYS A 122 -6.17 -19.19 -8.66
N ASP A 123 -6.72 -20.36 -8.33
CA ASP A 123 -8.16 -20.55 -8.21
C ASP A 123 -8.76 -19.71 -7.07
N VAL A 124 -8.01 -19.51 -5.96
CA VAL A 124 -8.42 -18.63 -4.86
C VAL A 124 -8.37 -17.16 -5.27
N LEU A 125 -7.31 -16.73 -5.96
CA LEU A 125 -7.18 -15.35 -6.47
C LEU A 125 -8.30 -15.01 -7.45
N GLU A 126 -8.61 -15.92 -8.38
CA GLU A 126 -9.69 -15.75 -9.36
C GLU A 126 -11.08 -15.67 -8.69
N GLN A 127 -11.31 -16.45 -7.63
CA GLN A 127 -12.53 -16.34 -6.84
C GLN A 127 -12.67 -15.00 -6.11
N LEU A 128 -11.56 -14.44 -5.60
CA LEU A 128 -11.58 -13.11 -4.98
C LEU A 128 -11.87 -12.03 -6.02
N HIS A 129 -11.25 -12.10 -7.20
CA HIS A 129 -11.51 -11.18 -8.30
C HIS A 129 -12.99 -11.20 -8.75
N ASN A 130 -13.57 -12.39 -8.91
CA ASN A 130 -14.96 -12.56 -9.31
C ASN A 130 -15.99 -12.09 -8.26
N ARG A 131 -15.61 -12.04 -6.97
CA ARG A 131 -16.46 -11.48 -5.92
C ARG A 131 -16.45 -9.94 -5.94
N GLY A 132 -15.29 -9.31 -6.11
CA GLY A 132 -15.19 -7.85 -6.21
C GLY A 132 -16.03 -7.26 -7.35
N ASN A 133 -16.05 -7.89 -8.52
CA ASN A 133 -16.84 -7.44 -9.68
C ASN A 133 -18.37 -7.56 -9.51
N LYS A 134 -18.85 -8.38 -8.55
CA LYS A 134 -20.28 -8.49 -8.25
C LYS A 134 -20.78 -7.41 -7.31
N GLU A 135 -19.92 -6.91 -6.42
CA GLU A 135 -20.26 -5.85 -5.47
C GLU A 135 -20.28 -4.46 -6.13
N ASP A 136 -19.42 -4.21 -7.14
CA ASP A 136 -19.43 -2.95 -7.91
C ASP A 136 -20.63 -2.79 -8.88
N ASN A 137 -21.43 -3.85 -9.09
CA ASN A 137 -22.60 -3.87 -9.99
C ASN A 137 -23.95 -3.98 -9.25
N SER A 138 -23.99 -3.73 -7.92
CA SER A 138 -25.22 -3.62 -7.12
C SER A 138 -25.31 -2.27 -6.43
#